data_AF-Q7A7C3-F1
#
_entry.id   AF-Q7A7C3-F1
#
_cell.length_a   1.000
_cell.length_b   1.000
_cell.length_c   1.000
_cell.angle_alpha   90.00
_cell.angle_beta   90.00
_cell.angle_gamma   90.00
#
_symmetry.space_group_name_H-M   'P 1'
#
loop_
_entity.id
_entity.type
_entity.pdbx_description
1 polymer ?
#
loop_
_entity_poly.entity_id
_entity_poly.type
_entity_poly.pdbx_seq_one_letter_code
_entity_poly.pdbx_strand_id
1 'polypeptide(L)'
;MDRNEIFEKIMRLEMNVNQLSKETSELKAHAVELVEENVALQLENDNLKKVLGNDEPTTIDTANSKPAKAVKKPLPSKDNLAILYGEGFHICKGELFGKHRHGEDCLFCLEVLSD
;
A
#
# COMPACT_ATOMS: atom_id res chain seq x y z
N MET A 1 23.94 41.92 33.67
CA MET A 1 22.59 41.34 33.74
C MET A 1 22.28 41.11 35.20
N ASP A 2 21.12 41.59 35.65
CA ASP A 2 20.64 41.32 37.00
C ASP A 2 20.21 39.85 37.09
N ARG A 3 20.27 39.26 38.29
CA ARG A 3 19.87 37.87 38.54
C ARG A 3 18.46 37.61 38.02
N ASN A 4 17.55 38.54 38.26
CA ASN A 4 16.16 38.46 37.81
C ASN A 4 16.05 38.44 36.28
N GLU A 5 16.89 39.21 35.58
CA GLU A 5 16.91 39.24 34.11
C GLU A 5 17.34 37.88 33.51
N ILE A 6 18.29 37.20 34.17
CA ILE A 6 18.73 35.86 33.76
C ILE A 6 17.60 34.84 33.97
N PHE A 7 16.91 34.88 35.11
CA PHE A 7 15.77 34.00 35.38
C PHE A 7 14.65 34.19 34.36
N GLU A 8 14.27 35.44 34.04
CA GLU A 8 13.28 35.74 33.00
C GLU A 8 13.70 35.20 31.62
N LYS A 9 14.98 35.35 31.26
CA LYS A 9 15.52 34.79 30.00
C LYS A 9 15.47 33.26 29.97
N ILE A 10 15.76 32.59 31.07
CA ILE A 10 15.68 31.13 31.19
C ILE A 10 14.22 30.67 31.07
N MET A 11 13.28 31.32 31.77
CA MET A 11 11.85 30.98 31.67
C MET A 11 11.33 31.17 30.25
N ARG A 12 11.70 32.26 29.57
CA ARG A 12 11.33 32.47 28.16
C ARG A 12 11.93 31.40 27.25
N LEU A 13 13.19 31.01 27.47
CA LEU A 13 13.83 29.96 26.69
C LEU A 13 13.14 28.61 26.89
N GLU A 14 12.77 28.27 28.12
CA GLU A 14 12.00 27.07 28.45
C GLU A 14 10.64 27.05 27.73
N MET A 15 9.90 28.16 27.78
CA MET A 15 8.63 28.28 27.04
C MET A 15 8.82 28.07 25.53
N ASN A 16 9.86 28.66 24.95
CA ASN A 16 10.17 28.50 23.52
C ASN A 16 10.52 27.05 23.16
N VAL A 17 11.30 26.36 24.00
CA VAL A 17 11.65 24.94 23.81
C VAL A 17 10.41 24.06 23.87
N ASN A 18 9.50 24.32 24.81
CA ASN A 18 8.24 23.59 24.92
C ASN A 18 7.35 23.82 23.69
N GLN A 19 7.28 25.06 23.20
CA GLN A 19 6.54 25.39 21.98
C GLN A 19 7.14 24.71 20.74
N LEU A 20 8.47 24.75 20.57
CA LEU A 20 9.18 24.05 19.50
C LEU A 20 8.95 22.53 19.55
N SER A 21 8.93 21.93 20.74
CA SER A 21 8.64 20.51 20.91
C SER A 21 7.22 20.16 20.47
N LYS A 22 6.24 21.01 20.80
CA LYS A 22 4.85 20.84 20.37
C LYS A 22 4.71 20.94 18.85
N GLU A 23 5.29 21.98 18.24
CA GLU A 23 5.29 22.16 16.78
C GLU A 23 5.96 20.99 16.05
N THR A 24 7.06 20.47 16.60
CA THR A 24 7.74 19.28 16.05
C THR A 24 6.85 18.04 16.11
N SER A 25 6.07 17.88 17.18
CA SER A 25 5.13 16.76 17.32
C SER A 25 3.97 16.85 16.33
N GLU A 26 3.43 18.05 16.12
CA GLU A 26 2.37 18.30 15.13
C GLU A 26 2.89 18.06 13.71
N LEU A 27 4.08 18.57 13.37
CA LEU A 27 4.70 18.34 12.06
C LEU A 27 5.00 16.86 11.81
N LYS A 28 5.41 16.11 12.84
CA LYS A 28 5.60 14.66 12.74
C LYS A 28 4.30 13.94 12.40
N ALA A 29 3.17 14.33 13.01
CA ALA A 29 1.87 13.73 12.71
C ALA A 29 1.47 13.95 11.24
N HIS A 30 1.62 15.18 10.74
CA HIS A 30 1.38 15.49 9.33
C HIS A 30 2.33 14.76 8.38
N ALA A 31 3.60 14.59 8.75
CA ALA A 31 4.54 13.84 7.94
C ALA A 31 4.16 12.36 7.82
N VAL A 32 3.63 11.75 8.88
CA VAL A 32 3.13 10.37 8.84
C VAL A 32 1.92 10.26 7.92
N GLU A 33 0.94 11.15 8.07
CA GLU A 33 -0.26 11.20 7.21
C GLU A 33 0.11 11.33 5.72
N LEU A 34 1.04 12.23 5.39
CA LEU A 34 1.53 12.40 4.02
C LEU A 34 2.26 11.18 3.48
N VAL A 35 3.01 10.46 4.32
CA VAL A 35 3.69 9.22 3.91
C VAL A 35 2.67 8.11 3.64
N GLU A 36 1.65 7.97 4.49
CA GLU A 36 0.56 7.01 4.30
C GLU A 36 -0.21 7.29 3.01
N GLU A 37 -0.58 8.55 2.76
CA GLU A 37 -1.23 8.98 1.52
C GLU A 37 -0.33 8.71 0.31
N ASN A 38 0.97 9.01 0.40
CA ASN A 38 1.91 8.78 -0.69
C ASN A 38 2.04 7.28 -1.02
N VAL A 39 2.12 6.41 -0.01
CA VAL A 39 2.17 4.96 -0.21
C VAL A 39 0.87 4.46 -0.85
N ALA A 40 -0.29 4.95 -0.41
CA ALA A 40 -1.58 4.60 -1.00
C ALA A 40 -1.66 5.03 -2.47
N LEU A 41 -1.25 6.27 -2.78
CA LEU A 41 -1.20 6.80 -4.14
C LEU A 41 -0.18 6.07 -5.02
N GLN A 42 0.98 5.67 -4.49
CA GLN A 42 1.96 4.86 -5.23
C GLN A 42 1.37 3.51 -5.61
N LEU A 43 0.70 2.84 -4.67
CA LEU A 43 0.04 1.57 -4.92
C LEU A 43 -1.08 1.70 -5.96
N GLU A 44 -1.88 2.77 -5.89
CA GLU A 44 -2.89 3.08 -6.90
C GLU A 44 -2.24 3.38 -8.26
N ASN A 45 -1.16 4.18 -8.29
CA ASN A 45 -0.44 4.50 -9.52
C ASN A 45 0.15 3.25 -10.19
N ASP A 46 0.73 2.34 -9.40
CA ASP A 46 1.25 1.07 -9.88
C ASP A 46 0.12 0.16 -10.39
N ASN A 47 -1.03 0.14 -9.72
CA ASN A 47 -2.22 -0.56 -10.19
C ASN A 47 -2.74 0.02 -11.52
N LEU A 48 -2.84 1.35 -11.62
CA LEU A 48 -3.24 2.06 -12.84
C LEU A 48 -2.25 1.80 -13.98
N LYS A 49 -0.94 1.81 -13.71
CA LYS A 49 0.10 1.44 -14.70
C LYS A 49 -0.01 -0.01 -15.14
N LYS A 50 -0.39 -0.96 -14.27
CA LYS A 50 -0.66 -2.34 -14.68
C LYS A 50 -1.90 -2.44 -15.58
N VAL A 51 -2.93 -1.65 -15.30
CA VAL A 51 -4.15 -1.61 -16.13
C VAL A 51 -3.87 -0.95 -17.49
N LEU A 52 -3.17 0.20 -17.51
CA LEU A 52 -2.86 0.97 -18.73
C LEU A 52 -1.68 0.38 -19.52
N GLY A 53 -0.67 -0.17 -18.85
CA GLY A 53 0.51 -0.80 -19.47
C GLY A 53 0.22 -2.16 -20.12
N ASN A 54 -0.98 -2.71 -19.89
CA ASN A 54 -1.51 -3.79 -20.73
C ASN A 54 -2.04 -3.28 -22.09
N ASP A 55 -2.12 -1.95 -22.31
CA ASP A 55 -2.61 -1.34 -23.55
C ASP A 55 -1.54 -0.58 -24.37
N GLU A 56 -0.28 -0.44 -23.92
CA GLU A 56 0.80 0.13 -24.75
C GLU A 56 2.13 -0.64 -24.66
N PRO A 57 2.67 -1.14 -25.80
CA PRO A 57 3.99 -1.76 -25.82
C PRO A 57 5.03 -0.64 -25.77
N THR A 58 5.53 -0.32 -24.58
CA THR A 58 6.73 0.51 -24.48
C THR A 58 7.92 -0.36 -24.88
N THR A 59 8.26 -0.30 -26.16
CA THR A 59 9.53 -0.76 -26.73
C THR A 59 10.67 0.00 -26.03
N ILE A 60 11.32 -0.64 -25.06
CA ILE A 60 12.67 -0.24 -24.63
C ILE A 60 13.50 -1.50 -24.56
N ASP A 61 14.47 -1.53 -25.46
CA ASP A 61 15.45 -2.57 -25.69
C ASP A 61 16.21 -2.94 -24.41
N THR A 62 16.03 -4.17 -23.94
CA THR A 62 17.13 -4.94 -23.32
C THR A 62 16.84 -6.42 -23.45
N ALA A 63 17.51 -7.03 -24.42
CA ALA A 63 18.11 -8.35 -24.40
C ALA A 63 17.46 -9.45 -23.52
N ASN A 64 17.01 -10.48 -24.23
CA ASN A 64 17.26 -11.89 -23.87
C ASN A 64 16.29 -12.52 -22.85
N SER A 65 15.10 -12.94 -23.30
CA SER A 65 14.62 -14.33 -23.13
C SER A 65 13.18 -14.55 -23.63
N LYS A 66 13.10 -15.35 -24.70
CA LYS A 66 12.09 -16.37 -25.04
C LYS A 66 10.60 -15.95 -25.24
N PRO A 67 9.99 -16.33 -26.39
CA PRO A 67 8.65 -15.90 -26.77
C PRO A 67 7.56 -16.88 -26.28
N ALA A 68 6.46 -16.36 -25.74
CA ALA A 68 5.17 -17.07 -25.63
C ALA A 68 4.07 -16.00 -25.50
N LYS A 69 3.38 -15.65 -26.58
CA LYS A 69 2.08 -16.20 -27.01
C LYS A 69 0.92 -15.90 -26.05
N ALA A 70 -0.15 -15.39 -26.65
CA ALA A 70 -1.52 -15.19 -26.15
C ALA A 70 -1.72 -13.83 -25.45
N VAL A 71 -2.23 -12.78 -26.12
CA VAL A 71 -3.65 -12.61 -26.50
C VAL A 71 -4.56 -13.17 -25.41
N LYS A 72 -5.32 -12.32 -24.71
CA LYS A 72 -6.77 -12.49 -24.46
C LYS A 72 -7.21 -11.61 -23.28
N LYS A 73 -8.01 -10.59 -23.60
CA LYS A 73 -9.29 -10.22 -22.96
C LYS A 73 -9.24 -9.82 -21.47
N PRO A 74 -10.17 -8.98 -20.97
CA PRO A 74 -10.30 -8.76 -19.54
C PRO A 74 -10.34 -10.13 -18.86
N LEU A 75 -9.36 -10.39 -17.98
CA LEU A 75 -9.23 -11.68 -17.30
C LEU A 75 -10.62 -12.03 -16.74
N PRO A 76 -11.21 -13.17 -17.13
CA PRO A 76 -12.46 -13.61 -16.55
C PRO A 76 -12.28 -13.61 -15.03
N SER A 77 -13.26 -13.12 -14.28
CA SER A 77 -13.23 -12.98 -12.82
C SER A 77 -12.56 -14.13 -12.05
N LYS A 78 -12.54 -15.35 -12.62
CA LYS A 78 -11.82 -16.53 -12.14
C LYS A 78 -10.30 -16.37 -11.99
N ASP A 79 -9.61 -15.71 -12.91
CA ASP A 79 -8.14 -15.60 -12.83
C ASP A 79 -7.74 -14.72 -11.64
N ASN A 80 -8.50 -13.65 -11.37
CA ASN A 80 -8.31 -12.84 -10.17
C ASN A 80 -8.61 -13.63 -8.87
N LEU A 81 -9.65 -14.48 -8.89
CA LEU A 81 -9.94 -15.36 -7.77
C LEU A 81 -8.82 -16.40 -7.56
N ALA A 82 -8.21 -16.91 -8.63
CA ALA A 82 -7.07 -17.83 -8.53
C ALA A 82 -5.84 -17.16 -7.87
N ILE A 83 -5.60 -15.88 -8.17
CA ILE A 83 -4.53 -15.09 -7.52
C ILE A 83 -4.80 -14.97 -6.01
N LEU A 84 -6.01 -14.53 -5.63
CA LEU A 84 -6.41 -14.42 -4.21
C LEU A 84 -6.32 -15.76 -3.46
N TYR A 85 -6.70 -16.86 -4.12
CA TYR A 85 -6.57 -18.20 -3.54
C TYR A 85 -5.11 -18.58 -3.30
N GLY A 86 -4.22 -18.23 -4.23
CA GLY A 86 -2.76 -18.46 -4.13
C GLY A 86 -2.08 -17.62 -3.06
N GLU A 87 -2.57 -16.40 -2.81
CA GLU A 87 -2.14 -15.56 -1.69
C GLU A 87 -2.63 -16.08 -0.32
N GLY A 88 -3.49 -17.11 -0.33
CA GLY A 88 -3.98 -17.76 0.88
C GLY A 88 -5.31 -17.20 1.38
N PHE A 89 -6.09 -16.49 0.55
CA PHE A 89 -7.42 -16.00 0.94
C PHE A 89 -8.54 -16.94 0.50
N HIS A 90 -9.65 -16.92 1.25
CA HIS A 90 -10.88 -17.58 0.85
C HIS A 90 -11.58 -16.79 -0.27
N ILE A 91 -11.97 -17.50 -1.32
CA ILE A 91 -12.72 -16.99 -2.48
C ILE A 91 -14.15 -17.55 -2.57
N CYS A 92 -14.57 -18.33 -1.57
CA CYS A 92 -15.90 -18.91 -1.50
C CYS A 92 -16.96 -17.85 -1.18
N LYS A 93 -18.18 -18.06 -1.68
CA LYS A 93 -19.34 -17.24 -1.33
C LYS A 93 -19.70 -17.49 0.14
N GLY A 94 -19.62 -16.47 1.00
CA GLY A 94 -19.98 -16.56 2.41
C GLY A 94 -19.18 -15.61 3.30
N GLU A 95 -19.34 -15.76 4.62
CA GLU A 95 -18.67 -14.91 5.63
C GLU A 95 -17.14 -15.05 5.69
N LEU A 96 -16.59 -16.01 4.95
CA LEU A 96 -15.16 -16.26 4.89
C LEU A 96 -14.48 -15.53 3.72
N PHE A 97 -15.21 -14.98 2.75
CA PHE A 97 -14.62 -14.30 1.60
C PHE A 97 -13.62 -13.23 2.03
N GLY A 98 -12.38 -13.31 1.52
CA GLY A 98 -11.30 -12.38 1.86
C GLY A 98 -10.59 -12.65 3.20
N LYS A 99 -10.98 -13.67 3.97
CA LYS A 99 -10.22 -14.09 5.16
C LYS A 99 -9.05 -15.00 4.79
N HIS A 100 -8.01 -14.98 5.62
CA HIS A 100 -6.82 -15.80 5.41
C HIS A 100 -7.09 -17.27 5.79
N ARG A 101 -6.70 -18.21 4.92
CA ARG A 101 -6.88 -19.66 5.04
C ARG A 101 -5.85 -20.34 5.95
N HIS A 102 -4.78 -19.63 6.30
CA HIS A 102 -3.67 -20.17 7.11
C HIS A 102 -3.09 -21.50 6.57
N GLY A 103 -3.19 -21.74 5.26
CA GLY A 103 -2.67 -22.93 4.59
C GLY A 103 -3.64 -24.12 4.47
N GLU A 104 -4.88 -24.01 4.96
CA GLU A 104 -5.88 -25.07 4.76
C GLU A 104 -6.59 -24.94 3.40
N ASP A 105 -6.76 -26.05 2.69
CA ASP A 105 -7.56 -26.08 1.45
C ASP A 105 -9.06 -26.04 1.76
N CYS A 106 -9.75 -25.08 1.15
CA CYS A 106 -11.19 -24.89 1.35
C CYS A 106 -11.96 -25.49 0.17
N LEU A 107 -12.76 -26.52 0.41
CA LEU A 107 -13.53 -27.23 -0.63
C LEU A 107 -14.39 -26.27 -1.47
N PHE A 108 -15.07 -25.31 -0.83
CA PHE A 108 -15.89 -24.31 -1.50
C PHE A 108 -15.07 -23.34 -2.36
N CYS A 109 -13.80 -23.08 -2.02
CA CYS A 109 -12.94 -22.25 -2.86
C CYS A 109 -12.50 -22.99 -4.12
N LEU A 110 -12.25 -24.29 -4.01
CA LEU A 110 -11.94 -25.14 -5.16
C LEU A 110 -13.12 -25.26 -6.11
N GLU A 111 -14.35 -25.38 -5.59
CA GLU A 111 -15.57 -25.35 -6.40
C GLU A 111 -15.67 -24.08 -7.26
N VAL A 112 -15.38 -22.91 -6.66
CA VAL A 112 -15.38 -21.61 -7.36
C VAL A 112 -14.32 -21.55 -8.47
N LEU A 113 -13.22 -22.30 -8.35
CA LEU A 113 -12.17 -22.36 -9.38
C LEU A 113 -12.46 -23.43 -10.45
N SER A 114 -13.26 -24.45 -10.12
CA SER A 114 -13.63 -25.52 -11.05
C SER A 114 -14.86 -25.20 -11.89
N ASP A 115 -15.80 -24.43 -11.35
CA ASP A 115 -16.91 -23.83 -12.11
C ASP A 115 -16.40 -22.81 -13.10
#